data_AF-A0A2G9TK30-F1
#
_entry.id   AF-A0A2G9TK30-F1
#
_cell.length_a   1.000
_cell.length_b   1.000
_cell.length_c   1.000
_cell.angle_alpha   90.00
_cell.angle_beta   90.00
_cell.angle_gamma   90.00
#
_symmetry.space_group_name_H-M   'P 1'
#
loop_
_entity.id
_entity.type
_entity.pdbx_description
1 polymer ?
#
loop_
_entity_poly.entity_id
_entity_poly.type
_entity_poly.pdbx_seq_one_letter_code
_entity_poly.pdbx_strand_id
1 'polypeptide(L)'
;MDREIRKQDVPREGDGCMQFLFLVKFYPEDVEEELIQNGDCTEDTGPLDLEKLLPKSQELARIAREREERLQIENERNQLKAEVEKIAEQLAQAKEAARKTEETAELLAEKARASEQETLMLTKRVSEAEAECHRLQMNHVKSEEALMRMERKAREAELYAQRISMSLADVNTKPHYASHALITEPTVRFPLLPFCKHDFSEKARLFKERLDDFRNEIDAMKREDRQTEHDVIHIHNMHNGFDKFTTLRM
;
A
#
# COMPACT_ATOMS: atom_id res chain seq x y z
N MET A 1 -18.39 28.78 -15.31
CA MET A 1 -19.35 29.08 -16.41
C MET A 1 -19.91 30.46 -16.13
N ASP A 2 -19.08 31.50 -16.30
CA ASP A 2 -19.48 32.88 -16.02
C ASP A 2 -20.01 33.50 -17.31
N ARG A 3 -21.33 33.60 -17.40
CA ARG A 3 -21.99 34.32 -18.50
C ARG A 3 -22.62 35.58 -17.94
N GLU A 4 -21.98 36.72 -18.15
CA GLU A 4 -22.59 38.02 -17.90
C GLU A 4 -23.27 38.56 -19.17
N ILE A 5 -24.47 39.10 -18.99
CA ILE A 5 -25.29 39.70 -20.05
C ILE A 5 -24.67 41.05 -20.43
N ARG A 6 -24.11 41.15 -21.63
CA ARG A 6 -23.33 42.32 -22.04
C ARG A 6 -24.16 43.53 -22.50
N LYS A 7 -25.38 43.33 -23.00
CA LYS A 7 -26.35 44.39 -23.37
C LYS A 7 -27.76 43.83 -23.41
N GLN A 8 -28.73 44.64 -22.95
CA GLN A 8 -30.16 44.34 -23.04
C GLN A 8 -30.90 45.61 -23.49
N ASP A 9 -31.17 45.71 -24.79
CA ASP A 9 -31.99 46.79 -25.35
C ASP A 9 -33.46 46.34 -25.36
N VAL A 10 -34.21 46.74 -24.33
CA VAL A 10 -35.69 46.62 -24.31
C VAL A 10 -36.25 48.03 -24.50
N PRO A 11 -37.10 48.26 -25.53
CA PRO A 11 -37.74 49.56 -25.72
C PRO A 11 -38.62 49.88 -24.49
N ARG A 12 -38.37 51.04 -23.88
CA ARG A 12 -39.12 51.55 -22.72
C ARG A 12 -40.05 52.66 -23.20
N GLU A 13 -41.25 52.74 -22.63
CA GLU A 13 -42.16 53.85 -22.91
C GLU A 13 -41.64 55.15 -22.27
N GLY A 14 -42.20 56.30 -22.66
CA GLY A 14 -41.71 57.65 -22.30
C GLY A 14 -41.53 57.91 -20.79
N ASP A 15 -42.21 57.15 -19.94
CA ASP A 15 -42.11 57.23 -18.47
C ASP A 15 -41.08 56.25 -17.87
N GLY A 16 -40.28 55.58 -18.71
CA GLY A 16 -39.25 54.63 -18.29
C GLY A 16 -39.77 53.27 -17.80
N CYS A 17 -41.09 53.05 -17.85
CA CYS A 17 -41.75 51.79 -17.53
C CYS A 17 -41.65 50.79 -18.69
N MET A 18 -41.49 49.51 -18.36
CA MET A 18 -41.55 48.39 -19.32
C MET A 18 -42.94 47.77 -19.23
N GLN A 19 -43.67 47.77 -20.35
CA GLN A 19 -45.00 47.20 -20.42
C GLN A 19 -44.89 45.77 -20.98
N PHE A 20 -45.25 44.78 -20.17
CA PHE A 20 -45.29 43.39 -20.58
C PHE A 20 -46.75 42.98 -20.80
N LEU A 21 -47.12 42.64 -22.04
CA LEU A 21 -48.39 41.98 -22.31
C LEU A 21 -48.23 40.47 -22.13
N PHE A 22 -48.82 39.94 -21.06
CA PHE A 22 -48.94 38.49 -20.85
C PHE A 22 -50.23 38.00 -21.53
N LEU A 23 -50.10 37.48 -22.75
CA LEU A 23 -51.19 36.78 -23.45
C LEU A 23 -51.29 35.36 -22.89
N VAL A 24 -52.06 35.19 -21.81
CA VAL A 24 -52.40 33.86 -21.30
C VAL A 24 -53.69 33.41 -21.97
N LYS A 25 -53.61 32.35 -22.77
CA LYS A 25 -54.80 31.65 -23.26
C LYS A 25 -55.19 30.62 -22.21
N PHE A 26 -56.12 30.99 -21.33
CA PHE A 26 -56.72 30.08 -20.37
C PHE A 26 -57.57 29.05 -21.12
N TYR A 27 -57.16 27.77 -21.03
CA TYR A 27 -58.00 26.64 -21.37
C TYR A 27 -58.36 25.97 -20.04
N PRO A 28 -59.61 26.06 -19.57
CA PRO A 28 -60.00 25.39 -18.32
C PRO A 28 -59.74 23.88 -18.46
N GLU A 29 -59.03 23.31 -17.49
CA GLU A 29 -58.60 21.89 -17.50
C GLU A 29 -59.79 20.92 -17.37
N ASP A 30 -60.93 21.37 -16.89
CA ASP A 30 -62.17 20.60 -16.87
C ASP A 30 -63.34 21.52 -17.21
N VAL A 31 -63.83 21.47 -18.45
CA VAL A 31 -65.26 21.72 -18.67
C VAL A 31 -65.91 20.38 -18.40
N GLU A 32 -66.14 20.07 -17.11
CA GLU A 32 -67.23 19.16 -16.80
C GLU A 32 -68.44 19.70 -17.55
N GLU A 33 -69.06 18.84 -18.35
CA GLU A 33 -70.40 19.11 -18.80
C GLU A 33 -71.20 19.39 -17.53
N GLU A 34 -71.49 20.66 -17.22
CA GLU A 34 -72.82 20.96 -16.72
C GLU A 34 -73.73 20.37 -17.78
N LEU A 35 -74.08 19.10 -17.58
CA LEU A 35 -75.30 18.50 -18.05
C LEU A 35 -76.33 19.56 -17.72
N ILE A 36 -76.67 20.39 -18.72
CA ILE A 36 -77.82 21.25 -18.65
C ILE A 36 -78.90 20.27 -18.26
N GLN A 37 -79.30 20.39 -17.00
CA GLN A 37 -80.36 19.61 -16.40
C GLN A 37 -81.49 19.74 -17.40
N ASN A 38 -81.70 18.69 -18.19
CA ASN A 38 -82.91 18.55 -18.98
C ASN A 38 -83.97 18.37 -17.91
N GLY A 39 -84.39 19.49 -17.33
CA GLY A 39 -85.63 19.58 -16.61
C GLY A 39 -86.65 19.03 -17.58
N ASP A 40 -87.40 18.04 -17.11
CA ASP A 40 -88.58 17.54 -17.76
C ASP A 40 -89.43 18.73 -18.21
N CYS A 41 -89.27 19.14 -19.47
CA CYS A 41 -90.24 19.94 -20.17
C CYS A 41 -91.10 18.94 -20.94
N THR A 42 -91.97 18.26 -20.20
CA THR A 42 -93.27 17.91 -20.76
C THR A 42 -93.92 19.24 -21.14
N GLU A 43 -93.87 19.60 -22.41
CA GLU A 43 -94.99 20.18 -23.16
C GLU A 43 -94.55 20.59 -24.57
N ASP A 44 -95.31 20.08 -25.53
CA ASP A 44 -95.45 20.48 -26.93
C ASP A 44 -94.19 20.90 -27.69
N THR A 45 -93.62 19.93 -28.43
CA THR A 45 -92.78 20.22 -29.59
C THR A 45 -93.59 20.06 -30.88
N GLY A 46 -93.95 21.20 -31.46
CA GLY A 46 -94.23 21.34 -32.89
C GLY A 46 -93.01 20.97 -33.76
N PRO A 47 -93.13 21.04 -35.10
CA PRO A 47 -92.20 20.40 -36.02
C PRO A 47 -90.75 20.83 -35.76
N LEU A 48 -89.90 19.82 -35.57
CA LEU A 48 -88.46 19.94 -35.29
C LEU A 48 -87.80 20.97 -36.23
N ASP A 49 -87.29 22.04 -35.62
CA ASP A 49 -86.54 23.12 -36.26
C ASP A 49 -85.17 22.60 -36.70
N LEU A 50 -85.16 21.86 -37.82
CA LEU A 50 -84.01 21.17 -38.41
C LEU A 50 -82.84 22.12 -38.73
N GLU A 51 -83.12 23.43 -38.80
CA GLU A 51 -82.19 24.49 -39.15
C GLU A 51 -81.21 24.85 -38.00
N LYS A 52 -81.58 24.66 -36.73
CA LYS A 52 -80.71 24.89 -35.55
C LYS A 52 -79.78 23.72 -35.21
N LEU A 53 -80.01 22.55 -35.81
CA LEU A 53 -79.19 21.35 -35.65
C LEU A 53 -77.92 21.38 -36.51
N LEU A 54 -77.95 22.03 -37.67
CA LEU A 54 -76.79 22.16 -38.57
C LEU A 54 -75.61 22.95 -37.96
N PRO A 55 -75.81 24.13 -37.33
CA PRO A 55 -74.73 24.88 -36.70
C PRO A 55 -74.14 24.15 -35.48
N LYS A 56 -74.99 23.48 -34.69
CA LYS A 56 -74.56 22.68 -33.54
C LYS A 56 -73.76 21.44 -33.97
N SER A 57 -74.17 20.80 -35.06
CA SER A 57 -73.44 19.67 -35.65
C SER A 57 -72.04 20.09 -36.14
N GLN A 58 -71.93 21.25 -36.78
CA GLN A 58 -70.64 21.78 -37.23
C GLN A 58 -69.71 22.17 -36.07
N GLU A 59 -70.26 22.74 -35.00
CA GLU A 59 -69.49 23.10 -33.80
C GLU A 59 -68.98 21.86 -33.04
N LEU A 60 -69.81 20.83 -32.89
CA LEU A 60 -69.39 19.54 -32.31
C LEU A 60 -68.28 18.88 -33.16
N ALA A 61 -68.38 18.97 -34.49
CA ALA A 61 -67.34 18.46 -35.38
C ALA A 61 -66.01 19.25 -35.26
N ARG A 62 -66.07 20.55 -34.96
CA ARG A 62 -64.88 21.38 -34.70
C ARG A 62 -64.20 20.97 -33.39
N ILE A 63 -64.98 20.83 -32.32
CA ILE A 63 -64.50 20.40 -31.00
C ILE A 63 -63.94 18.98 -31.07
N ALA A 64 -64.58 18.07 -31.82
CA ALA A 64 -64.09 16.71 -32.02
C ALA A 64 -62.71 16.68 -32.70
N ARG A 65 -62.48 17.52 -33.73
CA ARG A 65 -61.17 17.64 -34.37
C ARG A 65 -60.11 18.19 -33.43
N GLU A 66 -60.44 19.23 -32.66
CA GLU A 66 -59.52 19.79 -31.67
C GLU A 66 -59.15 18.77 -30.57
N ARG A 67 -60.13 17.97 -30.12
CA ARG A 67 -59.89 16.88 -29.16
C ARG A 67 -58.96 15.80 -29.73
N GLU A 68 -59.14 15.41 -30.99
CA GLU A 68 -58.28 14.43 -31.66
C GLU A 68 -56.83 14.95 -31.78
N GLU A 69 -56.66 16.20 -32.22
CA GLU A 69 -55.33 16.83 -32.32
C GLU A 69 -54.63 16.90 -30.95
N ARG A 70 -55.35 17.22 -29.87
CA ARG A 70 -54.81 17.22 -28.51
C ARG A 70 -54.40 15.83 -28.05
N LEU A 71 -55.24 14.83 -28.30
CA LEU A 71 -54.94 13.44 -27.97
C LEU A 71 -53.69 12.95 -28.71
N GLN A 72 -53.53 13.35 -29.98
CA GLN A 72 -52.36 13.00 -30.77
C GLN A 72 -51.08 13.62 -30.20
N ILE A 73 -51.09 14.92 -29.89
CA ILE A 73 -49.95 15.62 -29.26
C ILE A 73 -49.64 15.01 -27.88
N GLU A 74 -50.65 14.66 -27.10
CA GLU A 74 -50.46 14.02 -25.80
C GLU A 74 -49.81 12.64 -25.93
N ASN A 75 -50.26 11.83 -26.89
CA ASN A 75 -49.68 10.53 -27.17
C ASN A 75 -48.22 10.65 -27.63
N GLU A 76 -47.91 11.58 -28.53
CA GLU A 76 -46.54 11.87 -28.97
C GLU A 76 -45.66 12.33 -27.79
N ARG A 77 -46.16 13.23 -26.95
CA ARG A 77 -45.47 13.68 -25.73
C ARG A 77 -45.20 12.53 -24.78
N ASN A 78 -46.16 11.63 -24.58
CA ASN A 78 -46.01 10.46 -23.71
C ASN A 78 -45.00 9.46 -24.28
N GLN A 79 -44.98 9.25 -25.60
CA GLN A 79 -43.98 8.43 -26.28
C GLN A 79 -42.57 9.00 -26.11
N LEU A 80 -42.38 10.28 -26.42
CA LEU A 80 -41.08 10.95 -26.25
C LEU A 80 -40.60 10.93 -24.79
N LYS A 81 -41.52 11.11 -23.83
CA LYS A 81 -41.20 11.02 -22.40
C LYS A 81 -40.69 9.62 -22.02
N ALA A 82 -41.35 8.57 -22.50
CA ALA A 82 -40.92 7.19 -22.26
C ALA A 82 -39.56 6.88 -22.91
N GLU A 83 -39.29 7.40 -24.11
CA GLU A 83 -37.99 7.27 -24.76
C GLU A 83 -36.88 7.98 -23.98
N VAL A 84 -37.13 9.21 -23.52
CA VAL A 84 -36.19 9.96 -22.68
C VAL A 84 -35.88 9.21 -21.39
N GLU A 85 -36.89 8.64 -20.74
CA GLU A 85 -36.72 7.87 -19.50
C GLU A 85 -35.87 6.62 -19.73
N LYS A 86 -36.10 5.90 -20.83
CA LYS A 86 -35.29 4.74 -21.22
C LYS A 86 -33.83 5.13 -21.50
N ILE A 87 -33.59 6.23 -22.22
CA ILE A 87 -32.23 6.72 -22.50
C ILE A 87 -31.54 7.15 -21.19
N ALA A 88 -32.27 7.80 -20.28
CA ALA A 88 -31.73 8.22 -18.98
C ALA A 88 -31.33 7.00 -18.13
N GLU A 89 -32.13 5.93 -18.13
CA GLU A 89 -31.80 4.69 -17.44
C GLU A 89 -30.57 4.00 -18.05
N GLN A 90 -30.50 3.90 -19.38
CA GLN A 90 -29.31 3.38 -20.07
C GLN A 90 -28.05 4.20 -19.76
N LEU A 91 -28.17 5.53 -19.72
CA LEU A 91 -27.06 6.41 -19.37
C LEU A 91 -26.63 6.21 -17.91
N ALA A 92 -27.56 6.01 -16.97
CA ALA A 92 -27.25 5.73 -15.58
C ALA A 92 -26.50 4.39 -15.43
N GLN A 93 -26.97 3.34 -16.11
CA GLN A 93 -26.30 2.05 -16.13
C GLN A 93 -24.90 2.12 -16.74
N ALA A 94 -24.74 2.83 -17.86
CA ALA A 94 -23.44 3.03 -18.51
C ALA A 94 -22.46 3.81 -17.62
N LYS A 95 -22.93 4.85 -16.91
CA LYS A 95 -22.12 5.61 -15.94
C LYS A 95 -21.66 4.75 -14.78
N GLU A 96 -22.55 3.93 -14.23
CA GLU A 96 -22.19 3.03 -13.12
C GLU A 96 -21.20 1.95 -13.57
N ALA A 97 -21.38 1.41 -14.78
CA ALA A 97 -20.40 0.50 -15.37
C ALA A 97 -19.03 1.19 -15.56
N ALA A 98 -19.02 2.42 -16.08
CA ALA A 98 -17.80 3.21 -16.24
C ALA A 98 -17.09 3.46 -14.89
N ARG A 99 -17.83 3.84 -13.86
CA ARG A 99 -17.32 4.03 -12.49
C ARG A 99 -16.66 2.76 -11.95
N LYS A 100 -17.33 1.61 -12.09
CA LYS A 100 -16.75 0.31 -11.69
C LYS A 100 -15.49 -0.02 -12.46
N THR A 101 -15.46 0.24 -13.77
CA THR A 101 -14.25 -0.02 -14.57
C THR A 101 -13.09 0.88 -14.16
N GLU A 102 -13.36 2.14 -13.83
CA GLU A 102 -12.37 3.10 -13.32
C GLU A 102 -11.78 2.61 -11.99
N GLU A 103 -12.63 2.24 -11.02
CA GLU A 103 -12.19 1.66 -9.73
C GLU A 103 -11.33 0.39 -9.93
N THR A 104 -11.73 -0.50 -10.85
CA THR A 104 -10.92 -1.70 -11.15
C THR A 104 -9.57 -1.35 -11.77
N ALA A 105 -9.51 -0.32 -12.62
CA ALA A 105 -8.26 0.14 -13.23
C ALA A 105 -7.32 0.76 -12.19
N GLU A 106 -7.86 1.54 -11.25
CA GLU A 106 -7.10 2.12 -10.14
C GLU A 106 -6.48 1.05 -9.24
N LEU A 107 -7.25 0.03 -8.85
CA LEU A 107 -6.75 -1.10 -8.06
C LEU A 107 -5.64 -1.87 -8.78
N LEU A 108 -5.78 -2.05 -10.10
CA LEU A 108 -4.78 -2.72 -10.92
C LEU A 108 -3.49 -1.90 -11.01
N ALA A 109 -3.60 -0.57 -11.13
CA ALA A 109 -2.47 0.34 -11.13
C ALA A 109 -1.76 0.40 -9.78
N GLU A 110 -2.50 0.37 -8.66
CA GLU A 110 -1.91 0.27 -7.32
C GLU A 110 -1.16 -1.04 -7.12
N LYS A 111 -1.75 -2.16 -7.53
CA LYS A 111 -1.09 -3.48 -7.49
C LYS A 111 0.18 -3.51 -8.33
N ALA A 112 0.18 -2.88 -9.50
CA ALA A 112 1.37 -2.76 -10.35
C ALA A 112 2.48 -1.96 -9.66
N ARG A 113 2.15 -0.81 -9.05
CA ARG A 113 3.10 0.02 -8.28
C ARG A 113 3.70 -0.72 -7.10
N ALA A 114 2.89 -1.47 -6.35
CA ALA A 114 3.37 -2.28 -5.23
C ALA A 114 4.35 -3.38 -5.69
N SER A 115 4.01 -4.08 -6.78
CA SER A 115 4.87 -5.11 -7.36
C SER A 115 6.19 -4.54 -7.90
N GLU A 116 6.16 -3.35 -8.50
CA GLU A 116 7.37 -2.64 -8.94
C GLU A 116 8.26 -2.27 -7.74
N GLN A 117 7.68 -1.74 -6.67
CA GLN A 117 8.40 -1.42 -5.44
C GLN A 117 9.07 -2.65 -4.82
N GLU A 118 8.36 -3.78 -4.77
CA GLU A 118 8.91 -5.05 -4.29
C GLU A 118 10.10 -5.51 -5.15
N THR A 119 9.95 -5.43 -6.48
CA THR A 119 11.02 -5.79 -7.42
C THR A 119 12.27 -4.93 -7.24
N LEU A 120 12.11 -3.61 -7.03
CA LEU A 120 13.21 -2.69 -6.76
C LEU A 120 13.92 -3.03 -5.44
N MET A 121 13.17 -3.32 -4.39
CA MET A 121 13.73 -3.71 -3.08
C MET A 121 14.50 -5.03 -3.16
N LEU A 122 13.98 -6.02 -3.87
CA LEU A 122 14.66 -7.29 -4.09
C LEU A 122 15.93 -7.10 -4.92
N THR A 123 15.86 -6.31 -5.99
CA THR A 123 17.03 -6.00 -6.83
C THR A 123 18.14 -5.33 -6.02
N LYS A 124 17.79 -4.37 -5.15
CA LYS A 124 18.74 -3.73 -4.24
C LYS A 124 19.38 -4.75 -3.29
N ARG A 125 18.58 -5.63 -2.68
CA ARG A 125 19.10 -6.69 -1.78
C ARG A 125 20.06 -7.64 -2.50
N VAL A 126 19.77 -8.01 -3.75
CA VAL A 126 20.67 -8.84 -4.56
C VAL A 126 21.98 -8.11 -4.80
N SER A 127 21.93 -6.85 -5.24
CA SER A 127 23.12 -6.03 -5.47
C SER A 127 24.00 -5.87 -4.22
N GLU A 128 23.39 -5.65 -3.05
CA GLU A 128 24.10 -5.58 -1.77
C GLU A 128 24.74 -6.92 -1.37
N ALA A 129 24.01 -8.03 -1.52
CA ALA A 129 24.52 -9.37 -1.23
C ALA A 129 25.68 -9.77 -2.17
N GLU A 130 25.58 -9.43 -3.45
CA GLU A 130 26.66 -9.63 -4.42
C GLU A 130 27.90 -8.82 -4.04
N ALA A 131 27.75 -7.54 -3.70
CA ALA A 131 28.87 -6.70 -3.28
C ALA A 131 29.56 -7.27 -2.02
N GLU A 132 28.79 -7.76 -1.05
CA GLU A 132 29.34 -8.42 0.13
C GLU A 132 30.06 -9.73 -0.20
N CYS A 133 29.50 -10.55 -1.10
CA CYS A 133 30.14 -11.78 -1.56
C CYS A 133 31.51 -11.49 -2.18
N HIS A 134 31.60 -10.50 -3.07
CA HIS A 134 32.87 -10.07 -3.66
C HIS A 134 33.87 -9.61 -2.58
N ARG A 135 33.41 -8.83 -1.59
CA ARG A 135 34.26 -8.36 -0.48
C ARG A 135 34.83 -9.55 0.32
N LEU A 136 33.99 -10.51 0.67
CA LEU A 136 34.41 -11.70 1.42
C LEU A 136 35.37 -12.56 0.60
N GLN A 137 35.13 -12.72 -0.70
CA GLN A 137 36.04 -13.44 -1.59
C GLN A 137 37.43 -12.79 -1.63
N MET A 138 37.51 -11.47 -1.75
CA MET A 138 38.79 -10.76 -1.74
C MET A 138 39.52 -10.92 -0.40
N ASN A 139 38.79 -10.88 0.73
CA ASN A 139 39.38 -11.12 2.04
C ASN A 139 39.87 -12.56 2.20
N HIS A 140 39.11 -13.54 1.70
CA HIS A 140 39.51 -14.94 1.69
C HIS A 140 40.82 -15.14 0.95
N VAL A 141 40.93 -14.64 -0.29
CA VAL A 141 42.17 -14.71 -1.09
C VAL A 141 43.35 -14.10 -0.33
N LYS A 142 43.18 -12.89 0.24
CA LYS A 142 44.25 -12.24 1.02
C LYS A 142 44.66 -13.08 2.23
N SER A 143 43.71 -13.67 2.95
CA SER A 143 43.98 -14.54 4.10
C SER A 143 44.69 -15.83 3.70
N GLU A 144 44.30 -16.45 2.58
CA GLU A 144 44.95 -17.65 2.05
C GLU A 144 46.39 -17.35 1.62
N GLU A 145 46.63 -16.22 0.95
CA GLU A 145 48.00 -15.83 0.60
C GLU A 145 48.86 -15.58 1.85
N ALA A 146 48.30 -14.97 2.90
CA ALA A 146 49.01 -14.78 4.17
C ALA A 146 49.36 -16.12 4.83
N LEU A 147 48.43 -17.08 4.81
CA LEU A 147 48.65 -18.44 5.31
C LEU A 147 49.77 -19.14 4.54
N MET A 148 49.74 -19.11 3.20
CA MET A 148 50.78 -19.68 2.35
C MET A 148 52.15 -19.05 2.59
N ARG A 149 52.21 -17.73 2.85
CA ARG A 149 53.47 -17.05 3.22
C ARG A 149 54.00 -17.54 4.56
N MET A 150 53.14 -17.73 5.56
CA MET A 150 53.55 -18.24 6.87
C MET A 150 53.97 -19.70 6.82
N GLU A 151 53.28 -20.53 6.05
CA GLU A 151 53.63 -21.94 5.88
C GLU A 151 55.02 -22.11 5.26
N ARG A 152 55.37 -21.29 4.25
CA ARG A 152 56.73 -21.29 3.68
C ARG A 152 57.78 -20.95 4.73
N LYS A 153 57.56 -19.89 5.53
CA LYS A 153 58.48 -19.48 6.61
C LYS A 153 58.61 -20.56 7.69
N ALA A 154 57.51 -21.21 8.04
CA ALA A 154 57.52 -22.30 9.02
C ALA A 154 58.35 -23.48 8.52
N ARG A 155 58.17 -23.92 7.27
CA ARG A 155 58.97 -24.99 6.65
C ARG A 155 60.46 -24.63 6.58
N GLU A 156 60.81 -23.38 6.24
CA GLU A 156 62.20 -22.90 6.25
C GLU A 156 62.81 -22.97 7.65
N ALA A 157 62.07 -22.55 8.67
CA ALA A 157 62.51 -22.63 10.07
C ALA A 157 62.67 -24.08 10.55
N GLU A 158 61.78 -25.00 10.14
CA GLU A 158 61.91 -26.43 10.42
C GLU A 158 63.18 -27.02 9.82
N LEU A 159 63.48 -26.74 8.55
CA LEU A 159 64.71 -27.21 7.88
C LEU A 159 65.95 -26.65 8.58
N TYR A 160 65.93 -25.38 8.97
CA TYR A 160 67.03 -24.75 9.71
C TYR A 160 67.24 -25.42 11.08
N ALA A 161 66.16 -25.66 11.83
CA ALA A 161 66.21 -26.35 13.11
C ALA A 161 66.70 -27.81 12.97
N GLN A 162 66.25 -28.53 11.95
CA GLN A 162 66.74 -29.87 11.62
C GLN A 162 68.24 -29.86 11.34
N ARG A 163 68.71 -28.91 10.52
CA ARG A 163 70.14 -28.77 10.19
C ARG A 163 71.01 -28.50 11.42
N ILE A 164 70.58 -27.61 12.31
CA ILE A 164 71.27 -27.35 13.59
C ILE A 164 71.27 -28.62 14.45
N SER A 165 70.13 -29.29 14.58
CA SER A 165 69.99 -30.50 15.40
C SER A 165 70.90 -31.63 14.92
N MET A 166 71.03 -31.82 13.59
CA MET A 166 71.98 -32.78 13.01
C MET A 166 73.44 -32.40 13.32
N SER A 167 73.79 -31.11 13.26
CA SER A 167 75.13 -30.64 13.63
C SER A 167 75.43 -30.77 15.13
N LEU A 168 74.41 -30.69 16.00
CA LEU A 168 74.55 -30.88 17.45
C LEU A 168 74.64 -32.37 17.83
N ALA A 169 74.11 -33.28 17.01
CA ALA A 169 74.18 -34.72 17.26
C ALA A 169 75.63 -35.27 17.21
N ASP A 170 76.55 -34.57 16.53
CA ASP A 170 77.99 -34.89 16.51
C ASP A 170 78.75 -34.35 17.75
N VAL A 171 78.09 -33.54 18.58
CA VAL A 171 78.65 -33.00 19.83
C VAL A 171 78.02 -33.76 21.00
N ASN A 172 78.73 -34.77 21.50
CA ASN A 172 78.29 -35.58 22.65
C ASN A 172 78.23 -34.74 23.95
N THR A 173 77.17 -33.97 24.14
CA THR A 173 76.82 -33.37 25.42
C THR A 173 75.54 -34.01 25.95
N LYS A 174 75.70 -34.90 26.94
CA LYS A 174 74.62 -35.53 27.72
C LYS A 174 73.62 -34.46 28.22
N PRO A 175 72.30 -34.61 27.97
CA PRO A 175 71.30 -33.79 28.64
C PRO A 175 71.00 -34.37 30.02
N HIS A 176 71.30 -33.60 31.07
CA HIS A 176 70.83 -33.88 32.43
C HIS A 176 69.40 -33.33 32.57
N TYR A 177 68.39 -34.20 32.48
CA TYR A 177 67.06 -33.90 33.03
C TYR A 177 67.08 -34.32 34.50
N ALA A 178 67.43 -33.38 35.38
CA ALA A 178 67.27 -33.54 36.82
C ALA A 178 66.09 -32.68 37.27
N SER A 179 65.03 -33.36 37.68
CA SER A 179 63.86 -32.79 38.37
C SER A 179 64.31 -32.00 39.59
N HIS A 180 64.26 -30.67 39.50
CA HIS A 180 64.03 -29.82 40.65
C HIS A 180 62.97 -28.78 40.28
N ALA A 181 61.73 -29.14 40.63
CA ALA A 181 60.72 -28.15 40.95
C ALA A 181 61.28 -27.25 42.07
N LEU A 182 61.38 -25.97 41.76
CA LEU A 182 61.28 -24.77 42.60
C LEU A 182 61.95 -23.64 41.81
N ILE A 183 61.19 -23.01 40.92
CA ILE A 183 61.57 -21.72 40.33
C ILE A 183 60.57 -20.71 40.84
N THR A 184 60.95 -20.07 41.93
CA THR A 184 60.65 -18.66 42.17
C THR A 184 61.00 -17.87 40.91
N GLU A 185 60.03 -17.09 40.42
CA GLU A 185 60.12 -16.12 39.33
C GLU A 185 61.54 -15.63 39.01
N PRO A 186 61.98 -15.78 37.75
CA PRO A 186 62.65 -14.70 37.08
C PRO A 186 61.78 -14.22 35.92
N THR A 187 61.58 -12.92 35.89
CA THR A 187 61.12 -12.13 34.77
C THR A 187 61.83 -12.53 33.47
N VAL A 188 61.27 -13.49 32.74
CA VAL A 188 61.66 -13.78 31.35
C VAL A 188 60.44 -13.47 30.48
N ARG A 189 60.43 -12.24 29.98
CA ARG A 189 59.50 -11.79 28.95
C ARG A 189 59.86 -12.52 27.66
N PHE A 190 59.35 -13.75 27.51
CA PHE A 190 59.32 -14.44 26.22
C PHE A 190 58.48 -13.60 25.25
N PRO A 191 58.98 -13.23 24.07
CA PRO A 191 58.17 -12.60 23.04
C PRO A 191 57.26 -13.68 22.45
N LEU A 192 56.14 -13.93 23.12
CA LEU A 192 55.03 -14.68 22.54
C LEU A 192 54.59 -13.93 21.28
N LEU A 193 54.68 -14.61 20.14
CA LEU A 193 54.15 -14.22 18.83
C LEU A 193 52.86 -13.39 18.97
N PRO A 194 52.92 -12.06 18.70
CA PRO A 194 51.76 -11.19 18.80
C PRO A 194 50.69 -11.50 17.74
N PHE A 195 51.09 -12.16 16.65
CA PHE A 195 50.25 -12.36 15.47
C PHE A 195 49.18 -13.44 15.67
N CYS A 196 49.52 -14.60 16.25
CA CYS A 196 48.55 -15.70 16.44
C CYS A 196 47.58 -15.46 17.60
N LYS A 197 47.93 -14.62 18.59
CA LYS A 197 46.99 -14.24 19.65
C LYS A 197 45.92 -13.27 19.15
N HIS A 198 46.26 -12.40 18.19
CA HIS A 198 45.31 -11.41 17.68
C HIS A 198 44.18 -12.08 16.89
N ASP A 199 44.48 -12.99 15.95
CA ASP A 199 43.47 -13.66 15.11
C ASP A 199 42.55 -14.58 15.93
N PHE A 200 43.11 -15.28 16.92
CA PHE A 200 42.31 -16.09 17.85
C PHE A 200 41.43 -15.20 18.73
N SER A 201 41.94 -14.05 19.16
CA SER A 201 41.16 -13.08 19.95
C SER A 201 40.05 -12.42 19.13
N GLU A 202 40.27 -12.17 17.84
CA GLU A 202 39.26 -11.53 17.00
C GLU A 202 38.14 -12.50 16.64
N LYS A 203 38.47 -13.77 16.31
CA LYS A 203 37.46 -14.83 16.15
C LYS A 203 36.71 -15.10 17.45
N ALA A 204 37.40 -15.09 18.60
CA ALA A 204 36.75 -15.20 19.91
C ALA A 204 35.86 -13.98 20.22
N ARG A 205 36.26 -12.77 19.79
CA ARG A 205 35.49 -11.53 19.93
C ARG A 205 34.23 -11.57 19.08
N LEU A 206 34.34 -11.94 17.80
CA LEU A 206 33.21 -12.06 16.88
C LEU A 206 32.24 -13.17 17.32
N PHE A 207 32.76 -14.29 17.82
CA PHE A 207 31.93 -15.34 18.37
C PHE A 207 31.19 -14.87 19.63
N LYS A 208 31.86 -14.12 20.51
CA LYS A 208 31.23 -13.52 21.69
C LYS A 208 30.18 -12.48 21.30
N GLU A 209 30.46 -11.62 20.33
CA GLU A 209 29.53 -10.63 19.78
C GLU A 209 28.29 -11.31 19.18
N ARG A 210 28.49 -12.39 18.42
CA ARG A 210 27.38 -13.21 17.88
C ARG A 210 26.55 -13.85 19.00
N LEU A 211 27.16 -14.29 20.09
CA LEU A 211 26.44 -14.82 21.26
C LEU A 211 25.66 -13.72 21.99
N ASP A 212 26.20 -12.51 22.07
CA ASP A 212 25.51 -11.36 22.65
C ASP A 212 24.30 -10.95 21.76
N ASP A 213 24.44 -10.97 20.44
CA ASP A 213 23.33 -10.74 19.50
C ASP A 213 22.23 -11.78 19.67
N PHE A 214 22.59 -13.07 19.69
CA PHE A 214 21.63 -14.15 19.91
C PHE A 214 20.96 -14.04 21.29
N ARG A 215 21.71 -13.66 22.31
CA ARG A 215 21.17 -13.42 23.66
C ARG A 215 20.14 -12.30 23.64
N ASN A 216 20.43 -11.18 22.97
CA ASN A 216 19.51 -10.05 22.84
C ASN A 216 18.24 -10.41 22.05
N GLU A 217 18.37 -11.19 20.98
CA GLU A 217 17.24 -11.67 20.19
C GLU A 217 16.34 -12.61 21.01
N ILE A 218 16.94 -13.53 21.77
CA ILE A 218 16.22 -14.41 22.69
C ILE A 218 15.54 -13.59 23.80
N ASP A 219 16.25 -12.63 24.41
CA ASP A 219 15.71 -11.77 25.47
C ASP A 219 14.52 -10.92 24.98
N ALA A 220 14.54 -10.45 23.73
CA ALA A 220 13.40 -9.74 23.12
C ALA A 220 12.15 -10.62 22.93
N MET A 221 12.34 -11.94 22.81
CA MET A 221 11.25 -12.92 22.66
C MET A 221 10.81 -13.57 23.99
N LYS A 222 11.51 -13.30 25.09
CA LYS A 222 11.17 -13.87 26.41
C LYS A 222 9.82 -13.33 26.87
N ARG A 223 8.96 -14.24 27.37
CA ARG A 223 7.73 -13.87 28.06
C ARG A 223 7.93 -14.00 29.57
N GLU A 224 7.61 -12.95 30.31
CA GLU A 224 7.82 -12.87 31.77
C GLU A 224 6.97 -13.89 32.54
N ASP A 225 5.83 -14.32 31.98
CA ASP A 225 4.90 -15.29 32.56
C ASP A 225 5.42 -16.74 32.62
N ARG A 226 6.59 -17.02 32.02
CA ARG A 226 7.21 -18.35 31.97
C ARG A 226 8.60 -18.44 32.59
N GLN A 227 9.03 -17.41 33.33
CA GLN A 227 10.33 -17.45 34.00
C GLN A 227 10.34 -18.45 35.16
N THR A 228 11.42 -19.24 35.25
CA THR A 228 11.63 -20.15 36.39
C THR A 228 12.35 -19.44 37.53
N GLU A 229 12.24 -19.96 38.77
CA GLU A 229 12.95 -19.39 39.92
C GLU A 229 14.47 -19.33 39.70
N HIS A 230 15.05 -20.30 38.98
CA HIS A 230 16.47 -20.30 38.64
C HIS A 230 16.86 -19.17 37.67
N ASP A 231 15.96 -18.78 36.77
CA ASP A 231 16.18 -17.64 35.87
C ASP A 231 16.24 -16.33 36.65
N VAL A 232 15.35 -16.16 37.63
CA VAL A 232 15.31 -14.99 38.52
C VAL A 232 16.60 -14.86 39.32
N ILE A 233 17.08 -15.97 39.90
CA ILE A 233 18.34 -16.00 40.65
C ILE A 233 19.54 -15.71 39.73
N HIS A 234 19.56 -16.26 38.52
CA HIS A 234 20.61 -16.00 37.56
C HIS A 234 20.65 -14.52 37.15
N ILE A 235 19.50 -13.92 36.86
CA ILE A 235 19.39 -12.48 36.55
C ILE A 235 19.89 -11.64 37.72
N HIS A 236 19.50 -11.96 38.95
CA HIS A 236 19.96 -11.26 40.15
C HIS A 236 21.48 -11.35 40.34
N ASN A 237 22.07 -12.54 40.20
CA ASN A 237 23.51 -12.74 40.30
C ASN A 237 24.28 -11.97 39.22
N MET A 238 23.78 -12.01 37.98
CA MET A 238 24.34 -11.24 36.86
C MET A 238 24.26 -9.73 37.11
N HIS A 239 23.15 -9.24 37.67
CA HIS A 239 22.97 -7.81 37.97
C HIS A 239 23.94 -7.31 39.05
N ASN A 240 24.28 -8.19 40.01
CA ASN A 240 25.23 -7.90 41.08
C ASN A 240 26.70 -8.21 40.70
N GLY A 241 26.97 -8.64 39.46
CA GLY A 241 28.32 -8.97 39.01
C GLY A 241 28.90 -10.27 39.62
N PHE A 242 28.05 -11.14 40.17
CA PHE A 242 28.45 -12.45 40.63
C PHE A 242 28.52 -13.42 39.46
N ASP A 243 29.74 -13.89 39.20
CA ASP A 243 30.08 -14.94 38.27
C ASP A 243 30.58 -16.17 39.05
N LYS A 244 30.69 -17.30 38.35
CA LYS A 244 31.08 -18.59 38.94
C LYS A 244 32.37 -18.52 39.77
N PHE A 245 33.31 -17.64 39.42
CA PHE A 245 34.62 -17.52 40.05
C PHE A 245 34.73 -16.35 41.03
N THR A 246 33.87 -15.32 40.93
CA THR A 246 33.77 -14.28 41.96
C THR A 246 33.03 -14.80 43.18
N THR A 247 32.00 -15.63 43.01
CA THR A 247 31.31 -16.27 44.14
C THR A 247 32.21 -17.24 44.92
N LEU A 248 33.15 -17.92 44.26
CA LEU A 248 34.12 -18.83 44.91
C LEU A 248 35.33 -18.14 45.55
N ARG A 249 35.51 -16.83 45.31
CA ARG A 249 36.60 -16.02 45.88
C ARG A 249 36.18 -15.25 47.13
N MET A 250 34.90 -15.32 47.50
CA MET A 250 34.38 -14.86 48.79
C MET A 250 34.41 -16.01 49.78
#